data_AF-A0A059F075-F1
#
_entry.id   AF-A0A059F075-F1
#
_cell.length_a   1.000
_cell.length_b   1.000
_cell.length_c   1.000
_cell.angle_alpha   90.00
_cell.angle_beta   90.00
_cell.angle_gamma   90.00
#
_symmetry.space_group_name_H-M   'P 1'
#
loop_
_entity.id
_entity.type
_entity.pdbx_description
1 polymer ?
#
loop_
_entity_poly.entity_id
_entity_poly.type
_entity_poly.pdbx_seq_one_letter_code
_entity_poly.pdbx_strand_id
1 'polypeptide(L)' 'MTSKNIIQSPINVSIEDLPEEIIINKKFKIKEEYYICELGDPSSSYICRDDSIDLTNIPSQIDNYYIIRKYK' A
#
# COMPACT_ATOMS: atom_id res chain seq x y z
N MET A 1 -9.20 -17.20 4.49
CA MET A 1 -8.04 -16.37 4.92
C MET A 1 -8.23 -14.99 4.32
N THR A 2 -8.17 -13.94 5.12
CA THR A 2 -8.26 -12.55 4.64
C THR A 2 -6.90 -12.11 4.14
N SER A 3 -6.80 -11.67 2.89
CA SER A 3 -5.54 -11.17 2.31
C SER A 3 -5.02 -9.95 3.07
N LYS A 4 -3.71 -9.89 3.30
CA LYS A 4 -2.98 -8.82 4.00
C LYS A 4 -2.19 -8.00 2.98
N ASN A 5 -2.90 -7.20 2.19
CA ASN A 5 -2.31 -6.33 1.19
C ASN A 5 -2.05 -4.95 1.79
N ILE A 6 -0.89 -4.36 1.48
CA ILE A 6 -0.52 -3.00 1.91
C ILE A 6 -0.21 -2.15 0.69
N ILE A 7 -0.73 -0.92 0.69
CA ILE A 7 -0.39 0.11 -0.29
C ILE A 7 0.36 1.23 0.45
N GLN A 8 1.56 1.55 -0.01
CA GLN A 8 2.28 2.74 0.39
C GLN A 8 1.97 3.88 -0.58
N SER A 9 1.42 4.97 -0.05
CA SER A 9 1.21 6.21 -0.80
C SER A 9 2.17 7.33 -0.35
N PRO A 10 2.47 8.30 -1.22
CA PRO A 10 3.16 9.52 -0.83
C PRO A 10 2.36 10.32 0.20
N ILE A 11 3.04 11.01 1.12
CA ILE A 11 2.40 11.72 2.24
C ILE A 11 1.42 12.82 1.80
N ASN A 12 1.55 13.35 0.58
CA ASN A 12 0.69 14.38 0.01
C ASN A 12 -0.51 13.81 -0.78
N VAL A 13 -0.65 12.48 -0.84
CA VAL A 13 -1.75 11.77 -1.50
C VAL A 13 -2.67 11.22 -0.43
N SER A 14 -3.88 11.78 -0.34
CA SER A 14 -4.92 11.25 0.53
C SER A 14 -5.60 10.04 -0.11
N ILE A 15 -6.20 9.17 0.70
CA ILE A 15 -6.96 8.02 0.22
C ILE A 15 -8.13 8.46 -0.65
N GLU A 16 -8.78 9.58 -0.34
CA GLU A 16 -9.92 10.07 -1.14
C GLU A 16 -9.52 10.52 -2.55
N ASP A 17 -8.24 10.81 -2.78
CA ASP A 17 -7.73 11.22 -4.09
C ASP A 17 -7.39 10.01 -5.00
N LEU A 18 -7.40 8.79 -4.45
CA LEU A 18 -7.07 7.58 -5.21
C LEU A 18 -8.25 7.17 -6.11
N PRO A 19 -7.98 6.66 -7.33
CA PRO A 19 -9.03 6.09 -8.16
C PRO A 19 -9.58 4.81 -7.53
N GLU A 20 -10.83 4.47 -7.85
CA GLU A 20 -11.47 3.22 -7.40
C GLU A 20 -10.68 1.97 -7.81
N GLU A 21 -10.02 2.02 -8.96
CA GLU A 21 -9.20 0.94 -9.49
C GLU A 21 -7.81 1.43 -9.88
N ILE A 22 -6.77 0.73 -9.39
CA ILE A 22 -5.37 0.97 -9.72
C ILE A 22 -4.82 -0.25 -10.44
N ILE A 23 -4.39 -0.06 -11.68
CA ILE A 23 -3.73 -1.09 -12.48
C ILE A 23 -2.21 -1.00 -12.28
N ILE A 24 -1.59 -2.10 -11.87
CA ILE A 24 -0.14 -2.18 -11.62
C ILE A 24 0.63 -1.89 -12.93
N ASN A 25 1.76 -1.19 -12.82
CA ASN A 25 2.63 -0.79 -13.94
C ASN A 25 1.94 0.08 -15.00
N LYS A 26 0.77 0.66 -14.68
CA LYS A 26 0.06 1.59 -15.54
C LYS A 26 -0.02 2.95 -14.85
N LYS A 27 0.26 4.01 -15.60
CA LYS A 27 0.12 5.38 -15.10
C LYS A 27 -1.34 5.74 -14.86
N PHE A 28 -1.59 6.47 -13.79
CA PHE A 28 -2.89 7.06 -13.46
C PHE A 28 -2.70 8.48 -12.93
N LYS A 29 -3.78 9.25 -12.88
CA LYS A 29 -3.75 10.64 -12.38
C LYS A 29 -4.25 10.69 -10.95
N ILE A 30 -3.58 11.51 -10.15
CA ILE A 30 -4.07 11.97 -8.84
C ILE A 30 -3.96 13.49 -8.90
N LYS A 31 -5.09 14.20 -8.82
CA LYS A 31 -5.17 15.64 -9.09
C LYS A 31 -4.57 15.98 -10.46
N GLU A 32 -3.51 16.79 -10.50
CA GLU A 32 -2.86 17.25 -11.73
C GLU A 32 -1.58 16.46 -12.07
N GLU A 33 -1.18 15.50 -11.23
CA GLU A 33 0.09 14.78 -11.37
C GLU A 33 -0.13 13.32 -11.78
N TYR A 34 0.86 12.75 -12.48
CA TYR A 34 0.86 11.35 -12.86
C TYR A 34 1.59 10.51 -11.81
N TYR A 35 1.03 9.35 -11.52
CA TYR A 35 1.56 8.36 -10.60
C TYR A 35 1.57 6.98 -11.26
N ILE A 36 2.37 6.08 -10.71
CA ILE A 36 2.41 4.66 -11.07
C ILE A 36 2.39 3.83 -9.78
N CYS A 37 1.71 2.69 -9.83
CA CYS A 37 1.68 1.71 -8.76
C CYS A 37 2.48 0.49 -9.19
N GLU A 38 3.41 0.05 -8.35
CA GLU A 38 4.30 -1.08 -8.61
C GLU A 38 4.26 -2.05 -7.44
N LEU A 39 4.61 -3.31 -7.68
CA LEU A 39 4.85 -4.27 -6.60
C LEU A 39 6.19 -3.97 -5.95
N GLY A 40 6.19 -3.76 -4.63
CA GLY A 40 7.38 -3.82 -3.80
C GLY A 40 7.74 -5.26 -3.44
N ASP A 41 8.81 -5.43 -2.66
CA ASP A 41 9.21 -6.73 -2.13
C ASP A 41 8.43 -7.08 -0.84
N PRO A 42 7.51 -8.06 -0.87
CA PRO A 42 6.75 -8.45 0.32
C PRO A 42 7.56 -9.34 1.28
N SER A 43 8.69 -9.93 0.83
CA SER A 43 9.44 -10.92 1.62
C SER A 43 10.06 -10.33 2.89
N SER A 44 10.32 -9.03 2.89
CA SER A 44 10.92 -8.27 3.98
C SER A 44 9.90 -7.44 4.77
N SER A 45 8.61 -7.55 4.45
CA SER A 45 7.58 -6.64 4.97
C SER A 45 6.62 -7.35 5.93
N TYR A 46 6.43 -6.74 7.11
CA TYR A 46 5.60 -7.27 8.19
C TYR A 46 4.67 -6.18 8.73
N ILE A 47 3.48 -6.58 9.16
CA ILE A 47 2.54 -5.71 9.87
C ILE A 47 2.34 -6.20 11.30
N CYS A 48 2.42 -5.26 12.24
CA CYS A 48 1.87 -5.45 13.57
C CYS A 48 0.41 -5.03 13.52
N ARG A 49 -0.49 -5.89 13.99
CA ARG A 49 -1.89 -5.52 14.19
C ARG A 49 -2.08 -5.22 15.66
N ASP A 50 -2.72 -4.11 15.98
CA ASP A 50 -3.04 -3.74 17.35
C ASP A 50 -4.43 -4.27 17.70
N ASP A 51 -4.58 -5.60 17.69
CA ASP A 51 -5.89 -6.24 17.85
C ASP A 51 -6.21 -6.52 19.34
N SER A 52 -5.28 -6.27 20.26
CA SER A 52 -5.51 -6.43 21.70
C SER A 52 -4.46 -5.71 22.56
N ILE A 53 -4.92 -4.83 23.45
CA ILE A 53 -4.12 -4.00 24.37
C ILE A 53 -3.25 -4.84 25.35
N ASP A 54 -3.60 -6.11 25.58
CA ASP A 54 -2.99 -6.96 26.62
C ASP A 54 -2.15 -8.15 26.10
N LEU A 55 -1.86 -8.25 24.79
CA LEU A 55 -1.04 -9.33 24.23
C LEU A 55 0.16 -8.79 23.44
N THR A 56 1.28 -9.52 23.50
CA THR A 56 2.41 -9.29 22.60
C THR A 56 2.00 -9.59 21.16
N ASN A 57 1.89 -8.57 20.33
CA ASN A 57 1.56 -8.72 18.92
C ASN A 57 2.71 -9.40 18.17
N ILE A 58 2.42 -10.53 17.53
CA ILE A 58 3.36 -11.23 16.65
C ILE A 58 3.25 -10.61 15.25
N PRO A 59 4.35 -10.06 14.68
CA PRO A 59 4.33 -9.50 13.34
C PRO A 59 3.87 -10.55 12.33
N SER A 60 2.94 -10.15 11.47
CA SER A 60 2.45 -10.98 10.38
C SER A 60 3.10 -10.56 9.06
N GLN A 61 3.58 -11.52 8.28
CA GLN A 61 4.01 -11.26 6.92
C GLN A 61 2.83 -10.75 6.07
N ILE A 62 3.10 -9.78 5.20
CA ILE A 62 2.12 -9.27 4.24
C ILE A 62 2.13 -10.13 2.97
N ASP A 63 0.97 -10.23 2.32
CA ASP A 63 0.83 -11.02 1.10
C ASP A 63 1.39 -10.25 -0.10
N ASN A 64 0.98 -9.00 -0.24
CA ASN A 64 1.43 -8.11 -1.30
C ASN A 64 1.73 -6.72 -0.76
N TYR A 65 2.80 -6.14 -1.30
CA TYR A 65 3.22 -4.77 -1.03
C TYR A 65 3.14 -3.97 -2.32
N TYR A 66 2.35 -2.91 -2.33
CA TYR A 66 2.20 -2.01 -3.46
C TYR A 66 2.77 -0.63 -3.12
N ILE A 67 3.47 -0.02 -4.06
CA ILE A 67 4.10 1.28 -3.89
C ILE A 67 3.55 2.23 -4.95
N ILE A 68 2.87 3.28 -4.51
CA ILE A 68 2.48 4.41 -5.37
C ILE A 68 3.60 5.44 -5.33
N ARG A 69 4.14 5.79 -6.50
CA ARG A 69 5.13 6.87 -6.63
C ARG A 69 4.80 7.78 -7.79
N LYS A 70 5.26 9.02 -7.68
CA LYS A 70 5.13 10.01 -8.75
C LYS A 70 5.84 9.51 -10.01
N TYR A 71 5.14 9.55 -11.13
CA TYR A 71 5.66 9.21 -12.44
C TYR A 71 6.40 10.44 -12.98
N LYS A 72 7.69 10.27 -13.28
CA LYS A 72 8.54 11.32 -13.87
C LYS A 72 8.35 11.37 -15.38
#